data_AF-A0A327NQW7-F1
#
_entry.id   AF-A0A327NQW7-F1
#
_cell.length_a   1.000
_cell.length_b   1.000
_cell.length_c   1.000
_cell.angle_alpha   90.00
_cell.angle_beta   90.00
_cell.angle_gamma   90.00
#
_symmetry.space_group_name_H-M   'P 1'
#
loop_
_entity.id
_entity.type
_entity.pdbx_description
1 polymer ?
#
loop_
_entity_poly.entity_id
_entity_poly.type
_entity_poly.pdbx_seq_one_letter_code
_entity_poly.pdbx_strand_id
1 'polypeptide(L)' 'MEKFKKIVVSILMMIVWGVLFAMVIPMKSVRGQVVTVLICLIINSILAAYYSCIDRQPASFREWLKM' A
#
# COMPACT_ATOMS: atom_id res chain seq x y z
N MET A 1 15.45 -8.88 11.97
CA MET A 1 14.04 -9.12 11.57
C MET A 1 13.47 -8.02 10.67
N GLU A 2 13.86 -6.75 10.84
CA GLU A 2 13.32 -5.61 10.08
C GLU A 2 13.52 -5.72 8.57
N LYS A 3 14.70 -6.18 8.11
CA LYS A 3 14.96 -6.45 6.68
C LYS A 3 13.99 -7.47 6.08
N PHE A 4 13.68 -8.54 6.80
CA PHE A 4 12.71 -9.55 6.37
C PHE A 4 11.29 -8.96 6.32
N LYS A 5 10.89 -8.19 7.34
CA LYS A 5 9.59 -7.49 7.35
C LYS A 5 9.45 -6.53 6.16
N LYS A 6 10.50 -5.76 5.82
CA LYS A 6 10.51 -4.89 4.64
C LYS A 6 10.32 -5.65 3.33
N ILE A 7 11.02 -6.78 3.17
CA ILE A 7 10.89 -7.64 1.99
C ILE A 7 9.45 -8.15 1.88
N VAL A 8 8.87 -8.65 2.97
CA VAL A 8 7.49 -9.13 3.00
C VAL A 8 6.50 -8.01 2.63
N VAL A 9 6.64 -6.82 3.23
CA VAL A 9 5.77 -5.68 2.93
C VAL A 9 5.92 -5.21 1.48
N SER A 10 7.14 -5.19 0.95
CA SER A 10 7.40 -4.82 -0.44
C SER A 10 6.80 -5.83 -1.43
N ILE A 11 6.85 -7.14 -1.12
CA ILE A 11 6.19 -8.17 -1.92
C ILE A 11 4.66 -7.99 -1.86
N LEU A 12 4.11 -7.72 -0.67
CA LEU A 12 2.68 -7.46 -0.50
C LEU A 12 2.23 -6.23 -1.32
N MET A 13 3.01 -5.15 -1.36
CA MET A 13 2.71 -3.98 -2.20
C MET A 13 2.67 -4.33 -3.68
N MET A 14 3.63 -5.14 -4.16
CA MET A 14 3.64 -5.61 -5.54
C MET A 14 2.41 -6.48 -5.85
N ILE A 15 1.99 -7.34 -4.93
CA ILE A 15 0.77 -8.14 -5.08
C ILE A 15 -0.47 -7.24 -5.16
N VAL A 16 -0.59 -6.23 -4.29
CA VAL A 16 -1.73 -5.29 -4.30
C VAL A 16 -1.79 -4.51 -5.63
N TRP A 17 -0.64 -4.11 -6.17
CA TRP A 17 -0.55 -3.51 -7.51
C TRP A 17 -0.95 -4.49 -8.61
N GLY A 18 -0.48 -5.74 -8.54
CA GLY A 18 -0.88 -6.80 -9.48
C GLY A 18 -2.39 -7.04 -9.47
N VAL A 19 -3.00 -7.10 -8.28
CA VAL A 19 -4.46 -7.24 -8.11
C VAL A 19 -5.19 -6.02 -8.65
N LEU A 20 -4.69 -4.80 -8.42
CA LEU A 20 -5.24 -3.59 -9.00
C LEU A 20 -5.29 -3.70 -10.53
N PHE A 21 -4.18 -4.02 -11.19
CA PHE A 21 -4.13 -4.19 -12.64
C PHE A 21 -5.05 -5.32 -13.12
N ALA A 22 -5.03 -6.47 -12.45
CA ALA A 22 -5.84 -7.62 -12.81
C ALA A 22 -7.35 -7.39 -12.64
N MET A 23 -7.78 -6.53 -11.70
CA MET A 23 -9.19 -6.20 -11.47
C MET A 23 -9.66 -5.02 -12.33
N VAL A 24 -8.79 -4.06 -12.62
CA VAL A 24 -9.12 -2.86 -13.42
C VAL A 24 -9.35 -3.21 -14.90
N ILE A 25 -8.62 -4.19 -15.45
CA ILE A 25 -8.73 -4.58 -16.87
C ILE A 25 -10.09 -5.24 -17.23
N PRO A 26 -10.63 -6.21 -16.46
CA PRO A 26 -11.88 -6.89 -16.80
C PRO A 26 -13.16 -6.18 -16.29
N MET A 27 -13.06 -5.13 -15.47
CA MET A 27 -14.24 -4.50 -14.87
C MET A 27 -15.03 -3.63 -15.87
N LYS A 28 -16.24 -4.07 -16.22
CA LYS A 28 -17.19 -3.29 -17.06
C LYS A 28 -17.80 -2.08 -16.35
N SER A 29 -17.84 -2.06 -15.01
CA SER A 29 -18.48 -0.99 -14.24
C SER A 29 -17.47 0.06 -13.80
N VAL A 30 -17.62 1.29 -14.31
CA VAL A 30 -16.75 2.42 -13.95
C VAL A 30 -16.83 2.74 -12.45
N ARG A 31 -18.01 2.67 -11.83
CA ARG A 31 -18.15 2.86 -10.38
C ARG A 31 -17.43 1.77 -9.58
N GLY A 32 -17.56 0.51 -10.00
CA GLY A 32 -16.86 -0.61 -9.36
C GLY A 32 -15.34 -0.46 -9.47
N GLN A 33 -14.86 -0.10 -10.66
CA GLN A 33 -13.45 0.15 -10.93
C GLN A 33 -12.88 1.28 -10.06
N VAL A 34 -13.59 2.42 -9.94
CA VAL A 34 -13.16 3.53 -9.06
C VAL A 34 -13.07 3.07 -7.61
N VAL A 35 -14.07 2.34 -7.11
CA VAL A 35 -14.06 1.84 -5.71
C VAL A 35 -12.91 0.85 -5.49
N THR A 36 -12.69 -0.08 -6.41
CA THR A 36 -11.58 -1.05 -6.32
C THR A 36 -10.23 -0.35 -6.35
N VAL A 37 -10.05 0.64 -7.22
CA VAL A 37 -8.83 1.47 -7.26
C VAL A 37 -8.62 2.18 -5.92
N LEU A 38 -9.68 2.78 -5.37
CA LEU A 38 -9.62 3.50 -4.10
C LEU A 38 -9.25 2.59 -2.93
N ILE A 39 -9.84 1.38 -2.87
CA ILE A 39 -9.52 0.37 -1.87
C ILE A 39 -8.06 -0.09 -1.99
N CYS A 40 -7.60 -0.43 -3.20
CA CYS A 40 -6.22 -0.83 -3.43
C CYS A 40 -5.22 0.27 -3.07
N LEU A 41 -5.52 1.54 -3.37
CA LEU A 41 -4.68 2.68 -2.98
C LEU A 41 -4.64 2.87 -1.46
N ILE A 42 -5.75 2.69 -0.76
CA ILE A 42 -5.79 2.73 0.71
C ILE A 42 -4.92 1.63 1.30
N ILE A 43 -5.07 0.39 0.84
CA ILE A 43 -4.27 -0.75 1.31
C ILE A 43 -2.78 -0.49 1.06
N ASN A 44 -2.41 -0.02 -0.14
CA ASN A 44 -1.02 0.32 -0.47
C ASN A 44 -0.47 1.43 0.42
N SER A 45 -1.28 2.45 0.71
CA SER A 45 -0.88 3.57 1.59
C SER A 45 -0.65 3.10 3.02
N ILE A 46 -1.48 2.20 3.55
CA ILE A 46 -1.30 1.61 4.87
C ILE A 46 -0.01 0.77 4.91
N LEU A 47 0.22 -0.03 3.88
CA LEU A 47 1.47 -0.80 3.74
C LEU A 47 2.69 0.11 3.66
N ALA A 48 2.60 1.26 2.97
CA ALA A 48 3.68 2.23 2.87
C ALA A 48 3.97 2.91 4.20
N ALA A 49 2.92 3.32 4.92
CA ALA A 49 3.06 3.84 6.27
C ALA A 49 3.70 2.79 7.20
N TYR A 50 3.27 1.53 7.11
CA TYR A 50 3.86 0.43 7.87
C TYR A 50 5.33 0.18 7.49
N TYR A 51 5.66 0.22 6.20
CA TYR A 51 7.04 0.12 5.72
C TYR A 51 7.92 1.24 6.31
N SER A 52 7.46 2.49 6.25
CA SER A 52 8.17 3.64 6.82
C SER A 52 8.35 3.52 8.33
N CYS A 53 7.35 3.00 9.04
CA CYS A 53 7.41 2.77 10.49
C CYS A 53 8.37 1.63 10.90
N ILE A 54 8.76 0.73 9.98
CA ILE A 54 9.73 -0.34 10.26
C ILE A 54 11.16 0.20 10.41
N ASP A 55 11.53 1.29 9.71
CA ASP A 55 12.86 1.90 9.83
C ASP A 55 12.99 2.79 11.07
N ARG A 56 11.96 3.59 11.32
CA ARG A 56 11.86 4.48 12.47
C ARG A 56 10.40 4.58 12.82
N GLN A 57 10.05 4.29 14.07
CA GLN A 57 8.74 4.63 14.60
C GLN A 57 8.72 6.15 14.81
N PRO A 58 8.06 6.95 13.97
CA PRO A 58 7.97 8.38 14.22
C PRO A 58 7.17 8.57 15.51
N ALA A 59 7.64 9.43 16.42
CA ALA A 59 6.90 9.69 17.66
C ALA A 59 5.64 10.53 17.39
N SER A 60 5.53 11.14 16.21
CA SER A 60 4.34 11.89 15.77
C SER A 60 4.16 11.92 14.24
N PHE A 61 2.91 12.08 13.78
CA PHE A 61 2.58 12.24 12.36
C PHE A 61 3.33 13.41 11.69
N ARG A 62 3.65 14.46 12.47
CA ARG A 62 4.42 15.62 12.03
C ARG A 62 5.90 15.29 11.80
N GLU A 63 6.47 14.37 12.57
CA GLU A 63 7.82 13.83 12.31
C GLU A 63 7.82 12.90 11.10
N TRP A 64 6.75 12.12 10.91
CA TRP A 64 6.62 11.25 9.74
C TRP A 64 6.58 12.04 8.43
N LEU A 65 5.89 13.19 8.39
CA LEU A 65 5.88 14.10 7.23
C LEU A 65 7.21 14.82 6.96
N LYS A 66 8.16 14.80 7.90
CA LYS A 66 9.47 15.45 7.78
C LYS A 66 10.60 14.47 7.43
N MET A 67 10.36 13.17 7.50
CA MET A 67 11.27 12.13 6.99
C MET A 67 11.17 12.02 5.47
#